data_AF-A9DNG1-F1
#
_entry.id   AF-A9DNG1-F1
#
_cell.length_a   1.000
_cell.length_b   1.000
_cell.length_c   1.000
_cell.angle_alpha   90.00
_cell.angle_beta   90.00
_cell.angle_gamma   90.00
#
_symmetry.space_group_name_H-M   'P 1'
#
loop_
_entity.id
_entity.type
_entity.pdbx_description
1 polymer ?
#
loop_
_entity_poly.entity_id
_entity_poly.type
_entity_poly.pdbx_seq_one_letter_code
_entity_poly.pdbx_strand_id
1 'polypeptide(L)'
;MDIEELILLPEHSQLLVMNSWRHEILHEQRNIIIAEALNSCTVHKGFKLLGYLITNRRLFLIGSSEVTPFQEVLQYFYHQVSLGIINYKKMLNLYHDDTYLLPKNTDELFTKYPFYNVYIRNLITGKEVNSKYYDPRLSRLKNYIHNHKYSSAVDYAGGKSPVIVDTSAIII
;
A
#
# COMPACT_ATOMS: atom_id res chain seq x y z
N MET A 1 -20.25 -30.07 -7.97
CA MET A 1 -19.27 -29.00 -8.16
C MET A 1 -20.09 -27.81 -8.61
N ASP A 2 -20.58 -27.04 -7.65
CA ASP A 2 -21.53 -25.97 -7.92
C ASP A 2 -20.82 -24.77 -8.55
N ILE A 3 -21.49 -24.18 -9.54
CA ILE A 3 -20.99 -23.11 -10.42
C ILE A 3 -20.74 -21.80 -9.65
N GLU A 4 -21.13 -21.72 -8.37
CA GLU A 4 -21.00 -20.55 -7.51
C GLU A 4 -19.57 -20.31 -6.98
N GLU A 5 -18.64 -21.28 -7.13
CA GLU A 5 -17.28 -21.20 -6.55
C GLU A 5 -16.21 -20.45 -7.37
N LEU A 6 -16.53 -19.82 -8.51
CA LEU A 6 -15.49 -19.26 -9.40
C LEU A 6 -15.77 -17.85 -9.96
N ILE A 7 -16.50 -17.00 -9.26
CA ILE A 7 -16.40 -15.54 -9.49
C ILE A 7 -15.14 -15.04 -8.77
N LEU A 8 -13.96 -15.36 -9.33
CA LEU A 8 -12.73 -14.68 -8.95
C LEU A 8 -12.89 -13.22 -9.38
N LEU A 9 -13.05 -12.32 -8.40
CA LEU A 9 -13.00 -10.89 -8.65
C LEU A 9 -11.71 -10.55 -9.40
N PRO A 10 -11.77 -9.67 -10.40
CA PRO A 10 -10.57 -9.25 -11.12
C PRO A 10 -9.56 -8.67 -10.14
N GLU A 11 -8.40 -9.32 -10.04
CA GLU A 11 -7.30 -8.83 -9.22
C GLU A 11 -6.72 -7.57 -9.87
N HIS A 12 -6.71 -6.48 -9.12
CA HIS A 12 -6.06 -5.24 -9.50
C HIS A 12 -4.67 -5.18 -8.87
N SER A 13 -3.66 -4.84 -9.68
CA SER A 13 -2.29 -4.71 -9.22
C SER A 13 -1.64 -3.44 -9.77
N GLN A 14 -0.98 -2.69 -8.90
CA GLN A 14 -0.38 -1.40 -9.26
C GLN A 14 0.92 -1.20 -8.48
N LEU A 15 1.94 -0.71 -9.17
CA LEU A 15 3.13 -0.13 -8.56
C LEU A 15 2.97 1.39 -8.54
N LEU A 16 3.04 1.97 -7.35
CA LEU A 16 2.97 3.41 -7.12
C LEU A 16 4.33 3.91 -6.66
N VAL A 17 4.91 4.85 -7.40
CA VAL A 17 6.19 5.49 -7.05
C VAL A 17 5.91 6.86 -6.47
N MET A 18 6.35 7.12 -5.23
CA MET A 18 6.17 8.41 -4.57
C MET A 18 6.98 9.48 -5.30
N ASN A 19 6.33 10.62 -5.57
CA ASN A 19 6.95 11.79 -6.19
C ASN A 19 7.69 12.66 -5.14
N SER A 20 7.85 13.96 -5.41
CA SER A 20 8.72 14.88 -4.65
C SER A 20 8.35 15.01 -3.17
N TRP A 21 7.06 14.93 -2.81
CA TRP A 21 6.57 15.06 -1.43
C TRP A 21 7.27 14.13 -0.43
N ARG A 22 7.80 12.99 -0.90
CA ARG A 22 8.53 12.05 -0.06
C ARG A 22 9.80 12.64 0.57
N HIS A 23 10.32 13.73 0.02
CA HIS A 23 11.51 14.41 0.51
C HIS A 23 11.21 15.36 1.68
N GLU A 24 9.94 15.69 1.89
CA GLU A 24 9.48 16.66 2.89
C GLU A 24 9.03 16.01 4.21
N ILE A 25 8.82 14.70 4.21
CA ILE A 25 8.24 13.95 5.34
C ILE A 25 9.19 12.82 5.70
N LEU A 26 9.40 12.53 6.98
CA LEU A 26 10.26 11.43 7.43
C LEU A 26 9.77 10.05 6.96
N HIS A 27 10.68 9.12 6.73
CA HIS A 27 10.38 7.80 6.16
C HIS A 27 9.27 7.04 6.89
N GLU A 28 9.36 6.95 8.21
CA GLU A 28 8.36 6.23 9.02
C GLU A 28 6.98 6.86 8.88
N GLN A 29 6.91 8.20 8.97
CA GLN A 29 5.65 8.91 8.82
C GLN A 29 5.03 8.72 7.45
N ARG A 30 5.82 8.69 6.37
CA ARG A 30 5.27 8.41 5.02
C ARG A 30 4.61 7.05 4.97
N ASN A 31 5.22 6.05 5.60
CA ASN A 31 4.67 4.71 5.62
C ASN A 31 3.38 4.65 6.45
N ILE A 32 3.30 5.39 7.56
CA ILE A 32 2.07 5.53 8.36
C ILE A 32 0.96 6.19 7.53
N ILE A 33 1.24 7.32 6.88
CA ILE A 33 0.24 8.03 6.03
C ILE A 33 -0.30 7.09 4.94
N ILE A 34 0.57 6.32 4.30
CA ILE A 34 0.15 5.37 3.26
C ILE A 34 -0.65 4.21 3.86
N ALA A 35 -0.23 3.69 5.01
CA ALA A 35 -0.92 2.64 5.75
C ALA A 35 -2.35 3.04 6.11
N GLU A 36 -2.51 4.22 6.71
CA GLU A 36 -3.81 4.79 7.08
C GLU A 36 -4.70 5.01 5.86
N ALA A 37 -4.13 5.52 4.76
CA ALA A 37 -4.87 5.70 3.52
C ALA A 37 -5.36 4.36 2.93
N LEU A 38 -4.53 3.30 2.97
CA LEU A 38 -4.95 1.96 2.55
C LEU A 38 -6.06 1.40 3.45
N ASN A 39 -5.93 1.54 4.77
CA ASN A 39 -6.97 1.14 5.72
C ASN A 39 -8.29 1.87 5.47
N SER A 40 -8.23 3.17 5.20
CA SER A 40 -9.40 3.99 4.83
C SER A 40 -10.07 3.48 3.54
N CYS A 41 -9.30 3.03 2.54
CA CYS A 41 -9.85 2.41 1.33
C CYS A 41 -10.59 1.11 1.63
N THR A 42 -10.03 0.28 2.52
CA THR A 42 -10.68 -0.97 2.95
C THR A 42 -12.01 -0.71 3.65
N VAL A 43 -12.04 0.28 4.56
CA VAL A 43 -13.23 0.61 5.35
C VAL A 43 -14.31 1.32 4.51
N HIS A 44 -13.92 2.31 3.69
CA HIS A 44 -14.88 3.22 3.06
C HIS A 44 -15.17 2.96 1.59
N LYS A 45 -14.30 2.21 0.89
CA LYS A 45 -14.44 1.92 -0.55
C LYS A 45 -14.60 0.43 -0.86
N GLY A 46 -14.76 -0.42 0.17
CA GLY A 46 -14.93 -1.87 -0.03
C GLY A 46 -13.75 -2.48 -0.79
N PHE A 47 -12.55 -1.93 -0.60
CA PHE A 47 -11.34 -2.43 -1.26
C PHE A 47 -10.74 -3.55 -0.42
N LYS A 48 -10.70 -4.76 -0.96
CA LYS A 48 -10.09 -5.91 -0.30
C LYS A 48 -8.59 -5.92 -0.60
N LEU A 49 -7.79 -5.57 0.40
CA LEU A 49 -6.34 -5.62 0.32
C LEU A 49 -5.86 -7.08 0.35
N LEU A 50 -5.29 -7.54 -0.76
CA LEU A 50 -4.76 -8.91 -0.91
C LEU A 50 -3.25 -8.98 -0.71
N GLY A 51 -2.55 -7.87 -0.93
CA GLY A 51 -1.13 -7.77 -0.66
C GLY A 51 -0.61 -6.36 -0.82
N TYR A 52 0.32 -5.97 0.04
CA TYR A 52 1.02 -4.71 -0.07
C TYR A 52 2.46 -4.80 0.42
N LEU A 53 3.28 -3.90 -0.10
CA LEU A 53 4.62 -3.63 0.42
C LEU A 53 4.90 -2.14 0.28
N ILE A 54 5.02 -1.43 1.40
CA ILE A 54 5.39 -0.02 1.44
C ILE A 54 6.89 0.07 1.67
N THR A 55 7.62 0.56 0.68
CA THR A 55 9.05 0.82 0.78
C THR A 55 9.31 2.32 0.86
N ASN A 56 10.57 2.70 1.06
CA ASN A 56 11.00 4.09 1.14
C ASN A 56 10.54 5.00 -0.02
N ARG A 57 10.31 4.43 -1.21
CA ARG A 57 9.98 5.18 -2.43
C ARG A 57 8.77 4.67 -3.19
N ARG A 58 8.25 3.49 -2.83
CA ARG A 58 7.31 2.73 -3.66
C ARG A 58 6.31 2.00 -2.80
N LEU A 59 5.07 1.96 -3.25
CA LEU A 59 4.02 1.07 -2.77
C LEU A 59 3.74 0.04 -3.86
N PHE A 60 3.90 -1.24 -3.52
CA PHE A 60 3.40 -2.36 -4.31
C PHE A 60 2.02 -2.72 -3.78
N LEU A 61 1.01 -2.75 -4.64
CA LEU A 61 -0.37 -2.94 -4.23
C LEU A 61 -1.05 -4.03 -5.05
N ILE A 62 -1.74 -4.94 -4.36
CA ILE A 62 -2.61 -5.97 -4.93
C ILE A 62 -3.90 -5.98 -4.12
N GLY A 63 -5.03 -5.91 -4.80
CA GLY A 63 -6.34 -6.01 -4.16
C GLY A 63 -7.46 -6.24 -5.15
N SER A 64 -8.67 -6.37 -4.63
CA SER A 64 -9.88 -6.48 -5.43
C SER A 64 -10.99 -5.63 -4.83
N SER A 65 -11.98 -5.27 -5.63
CA SER A 65 -13.21 -4.65 -5.15
C SER A 65 -14.38 -5.15 -5.97
N GLU A 66 -15.48 -5.48 -5.31
CA GLU A 66 -16.71 -5.95 -5.95
C GLU A 66 -17.58 -4.78 -6.42
N VAL A 67 -17.56 -3.70 -5.65
CA VAL A 67 -18.52 -2.59 -5.74
C VAL A 67 -17.91 -1.31 -6.27
N THR A 68 -16.61 -1.09 -6.07
CA THR A 68 -15.96 0.18 -6.41
C THR A 68 -14.93 -0.04 -7.51
N PRO A 69 -15.02 0.70 -8.64
CA PRO A 69 -14.00 0.64 -9.67
C PRO A 69 -12.61 0.95 -9.10
N PHE A 70 -11.59 0.18 -9.50
CA PHE A 70 -10.24 0.35 -8.96
C PHE A 70 -9.67 1.76 -9.13
N GLN A 71 -10.03 2.45 -10.21
CA GLN A 71 -9.63 3.84 -10.43
C GLN A 71 -10.20 4.78 -9.36
N GLU A 72 -11.45 4.58 -8.94
CA GLU A 72 -12.07 5.37 -7.87
C GLU A 72 -11.43 5.06 -6.51
N VAL A 73 -11.11 3.78 -6.25
CA VAL A 73 -10.32 3.39 -5.07
C VAL A 73 -8.98 4.13 -5.05
N LEU A 74 -8.26 4.19 -6.18
CA LEU A 74 -6.99 4.90 -6.28
C LEU A 74 -7.13 6.41 -6.06
N GLN A 75 -8.17 7.03 -6.61
CA GLN A 75 -8.44 8.46 -6.39
C GLN A 75 -8.72 8.76 -4.91
N TYR A 76 -9.54 7.91 -4.26
CA TYR A 76 -9.80 8.01 -2.83
C TYR A 76 -8.52 7.81 -2.01
N PHE A 77 -7.70 6.83 -2.37
CA PHE A 77 -6.39 6.60 -1.76
C PHE A 77 -5.50 7.87 -1.84
N TYR A 78 -5.37 8.49 -3.03
CA TYR A 78 -4.57 9.71 -3.18
C TYR A 78 -5.12 10.87 -2.35
N HIS A 79 -6.45 10.99 -2.27
CA HIS A 79 -7.08 11.98 -1.40
C HIS A 79 -6.72 11.75 0.08
N GLN A 80 -6.82 10.51 0.57
CA GLN A 80 -6.45 10.18 1.96
C GLN A 80 -4.97 10.43 2.25
N VAL A 81 -4.06 10.09 1.32
CA VAL A 81 -2.63 10.43 1.44
C VAL A 81 -2.44 11.94 1.52
N SER A 82 -3.14 12.71 0.70
CA SER A 82 -3.07 14.18 0.74
C SER A 82 -3.47 14.75 2.10
N LEU A 83 -4.54 14.23 2.70
CA LEU A 83 -4.98 14.64 4.03
C LEU A 83 -3.94 14.28 5.10
N GLY A 84 -3.35 13.09 5.03
CA GLY A 84 -2.29 12.69 5.97
C GLY A 84 -1.04 13.58 5.86
N ILE A 85 -0.64 13.98 4.65
CA ILE A 85 0.45 14.94 4.42
C ILE A 85 0.14 16.30 5.06
N ILE A 86 -1.09 16.80 4.86
CA ILE A 86 -1.55 18.07 5.42
C ILE A 86 -1.51 18.03 6.94
N ASN A 87 -2.07 16.99 7.54
CA ASN A 87 -2.13 16.83 8.99
C ASN A 87 -0.74 16.78 9.60
N TYR A 88 0.19 16.04 8.99
CA TYR A 88 1.57 16.00 9.44
C TYR A 88 2.25 17.37 9.39
N LYS A 89 2.08 18.12 8.30
CA LYS A 89 2.63 19.48 8.17
C LYS A 89 2.06 20.45 9.21
N LYS A 90 0.77 20.32 9.54
CA LYS A 90 0.11 21.10 10.60
C LYS A 90 0.69 20.78 11.98
N MET A 91 0.90 19.51 12.30
CA MET A 91 1.50 19.09 13.58
C MET A 91 2.91 19.67 13.79
N LEU A 92 3.68 19.82 12.72
CA LEU A 92 5.02 20.42 12.76
C LEU A 92 5.00 21.97 12.82
N ASN A 93 3.83 22.61 12.94
CA ASN A 93 3.65 24.07 12.87
C ASN A 93 4.26 24.71 11.60
N LEU A 94 4.38 23.95 10.50
CA LEU A 94 5.03 24.45 9.29
C LEU A 94 4.15 25.45 8.53
N TYR A 95 2.84 25.50 8.81
CA TYR A 95 1.88 26.39 8.16
C TYR A 95 0.72 26.74 9.12
N HIS A 96 0.38 28.04 9.22
CA HIS A 96 -0.79 28.54 9.96
C HIS A 96 -2.02 28.78 9.08
N ASP A 97 -1.88 28.69 7.75
CA ASP A 97 -2.93 29.04 6.80
C ASP A 97 -3.33 27.82 5.96
N ASP A 98 -4.59 27.41 6.10
CA ASP A 98 -5.16 26.19 5.52
C ASP A 98 -5.20 26.22 3.99
N THR A 99 -5.12 27.41 3.39
CA THR A 99 -5.21 27.62 1.93
C THR A 99 -3.97 27.16 1.16
N TYR A 100 -2.80 27.03 1.80
CA TYR A 100 -1.56 26.55 1.17
C TYR A 100 -1.35 25.04 1.27
N LEU A 101 -2.24 24.32 1.98
CA LEU A 101 -2.00 22.94 2.37
C LEU A 101 -2.61 21.92 1.41
N LEU A 102 -3.69 22.26 0.69
CA LEU A 102 -4.30 21.35 -0.27
C LEU A 102 -3.39 21.19 -1.50
N PRO A 103 -2.87 19.99 -1.80
CA PRO A 103 -2.18 19.78 -3.06
C PRO A 103 -3.18 20.06 -4.19
N LYS A 104 -2.88 21.07 -5.02
CA LYS A 104 -3.71 21.49 -6.15
C LYS A 104 -4.04 20.33 -7.10
N ASN A 105 -3.21 19.28 -7.12
CA ASN A 105 -3.43 18.02 -7.83
C ASN A 105 -2.98 16.84 -6.97
N THR A 106 -3.93 16.05 -6.45
CA THR A 106 -3.63 14.77 -5.77
C THR A 106 -3.00 13.74 -6.70
N ASP A 107 -3.23 13.88 -8.01
CA ASP A 107 -2.62 13.04 -9.05
C ASP A 107 -1.10 13.19 -9.16
N GLU A 108 -0.51 14.23 -8.56
CA GLU A 108 0.94 14.44 -8.53
C GLU A 108 1.63 13.73 -7.35
N LEU A 109 0.90 13.04 -6.48
CA LEU A 109 1.51 12.32 -5.34
C LEU A 109 2.27 11.07 -5.77
N PHE A 110 1.80 10.40 -6.83
CA PHE A 110 2.38 9.13 -7.28
C PHE A 110 2.45 9.03 -8.79
N THR A 111 3.55 8.42 -9.28
CA THR A 111 3.61 7.91 -10.64
C THR A 111 3.17 6.45 -10.66
N LYS A 112 2.22 6.12 -11.55
CA LYS A 112 1.64 4.78 -11.72
C LYS A 112 2.44 3.94 -12.71
N TYR A 113 2.81 2.72 -12.33
CA TYR A 113 3.42 1.72 -13.19
C TYR A 113 2.70 0.37 -13.08
N PRO A 114 2.61 -0.41 -14.17
CA PRO A 114 2.13 -1.79 -14.08
C PRO A 114 2.99 -2.63 -13.14
N PHE A 115 2.37 -3.56 -12.42
CA PHE A 115 3.06 -4.43 -11.45
C PHE A 115 3.28 -5.85 -11.99
N TYR A 116 4.40 -6.04 -12.71
CA TYR A 116 4.72 -7.30 -13.39
C TYR A 116 5.60 -8.28 -12.60
N ASN A 117 6.26 -7.85 -11.51
CA ASN A 117 7.23 -8.70 -10.81
C ASN A 117 6.52 -9.81 -10.02
N VAL A 118 6.44 -11.00 -10.62
CA VAL A 118 5.77 -12.19 -10.07
C VAL A 118 6.34 -12.62 -8.72
N TYR A 119 7.66 -12.49 -8.51
CA TYR A 119 8.27 -12.85 -7.23
C TYR A 119 7.73 -12.00 -6.09
N ILE A 120 7.71 -10.68 -6.24
CA ILE A 120 7.17 -9.79 -5.20
C ILE A 120 5.67 -10.05 -5.02
N ARG A 121 4.90 -10.20 -6.11
CA ARG A 121 3.46 -10.49 -6.05
C ARG A 121 3.17 -11.75 -5.23
N ASN A 122 3.89 -12.83 -5.49
CA ASN A 122 3.71 -14.07 -4.76
C ASN A 122 4.07 -13.91 -3.28
N LEU A 123 5.21 -13.28 -2.98
CA LEU A 123 5.67 -13.09 -1.61
C LEU A 123 4.69 -12.24 -0.77
N ILE A 124 4.19 -11.13 -1.30
CA ILE A 124 3.28 -10.25 -0.55
C ILE A 124 1.86 -10.81 -0.42
N THR A 125 1.50 -11.80 -1.25
CA THR A 125 0.19 -12.50 -1.18
C THR A 125 0.28 -13.85 -0.48
N GLY A 126 1.44 -14.19 0.12
CA GLY A 126 1.65 -15.45 0.83
C GLY A 126 1.77 -16.69 -0.08
N LYS A 127 1.87 -16.51 -1.41
CA LYS A 127 2.06 -17.63 -2.35
C LYS A 127 3.50 -18.11 -2.32
N GLU A 128 3.68 -19.41 -2.49
CA GLU A 128 5.01 -20.00 -2.58
C GLU A 128 5.79 -19.45 -3.79
N VAL A 129 7.06 -19.16 -3.55
CA VAL A 129 8.02 -18.88 -4.61
C VAL A 129 9.03 -20.02 -4.63
N ASN A 130 8.80 -20.94 -5.57
CA ASN A 130 9.64 -22.09 -5.82
C ASN A 130 10.67 -21.74 -6.91
N SER A 131 11.95 -21.82 -6.55
CA SER A 131 13.06 -21.76 -7.50
C SER A 131 13.67 -23.15 -7.58
N LYS A 132 13.91 -23.65 -8.80
CA LYS A 132 14.56 -24.95 -9.03
C LYS A 132 16.01 -24.99 -8.53
N TYR A 133 16.62 -23.81 -8.37
CA TYR A 133 17.98 -23.65 -7.88
C TYR A 133 18.02 -22.59 -6.77
N TYR A 134 19.00 -22.67 -5.88
CA TYR A 134 19.21 -21.65 -4.87
C TYR A 134 19.57 -20.32 -5.54
N ASP A 135 18.75 -19.29 -5.28
CA ASP A 135 19.02 -17.91 -5.70
C ASP A 135 19.21 -17.02 -4.45
N PRO A 136 20.44 -16.55 -4.17
CA PRO A 136 20.69 -15.70 -3.01
C PRO A 136 19.94 -14.37 -3.06
N ARG A 137 19.61 -13.86 -4.26
CA ARG A 137 18.83 -12.61 -4.41
C ARG A 137 17.39 -12.83 -3.97
N LEU A 138 16.82 -13.97 -4.33
CA LEU A 138 15.48 -14.37 -3.90
C LEU A 138 15.43 -14.60 -2.39
N SER A 139 16.43 -15.26 -1.80
CA SER A 139 16.51 -15.43 -0.34
C SER A 139 16.59 -14.09 0.40
N ARG A 140 17.40 -13.15 -0.10
CA ARG A 140 17.46 -11.78 0.46
C ARG A 140 16.12 -11.05 0.34
N LEU A 141 15.43 -11.18 -0.79
CA LEU A 141 14.11 -10.59 -1.00
C LEU A 141 13.05 -11.17 -0.06
N LYS A 142 13.04 -12.51 0.12
CA LYS A 142 12.17 -13.19 1.09
C LYS A 142 12.40 -12.66 2.50
N ASN A 143 13.66 -12.61 2.95
CA ASN A 143 14.01 -12.10 4.28
C ASN A 143 13.64 -10.62 4.45
N TYR A 144 13.83 -9.80 3.40
CA TYR A 144 13.43 -8.40 3.44
C TYR A 144 11.92 -8.27 3.63
N ILE A 145 11.12 -8.92 2.77
CA ILE A 145 9.66 -8.78 2.78
C ILE A 145 9.03 -9.35 4.06
N HIS A 146 9.58 -10.44 4.61
CA HIS A 146 9.07 -11.09 5.82
C HIS A 146 9.37 -10.29 7.10
N ASN A 147 10.48 -9.55 7.15
CA ASN A 147 10.86 -8.76 8.31
C ASN A 147 10.46 -7.28 8.19
N HIS A 148 9.80 -6.88 7.10
CA HIS A 148 9.47 -5.48 6.86
C HIS A 148 8.12 -5.11 7.48
N LYS A 149 8.12 -4.13 8.39
CA LYS A 149 6.93 -3.72 9.17
C LYS A 149 5.71 -3.38 8.32
N TYR A 150 5.92 -2.77 7.15
CA TYR A 150 4.84 -2.34 6.26
C TYR A 150 4.69 -3.30 5.08
N SER A 151 4.40 -4.57 5.39
CA SER A 151 4.29 -5.66 4.43
C SER A 151 3.20 -6.64 4.86
N SER A 152 2.28 -6.95 3.95
CA SER A 152 1.24 -7.97 4.20
C SER A 152 1.80 -9.38 4.42
N ALA A 153 3.06 -9.64 4.02
CA ALA A 153 3.69 -10.93 4.25
C ALA A 153 3.86 -11.25 5.74
N VAL A 154 3.92 -10.24 6.61
CA VAL A 154 3.90 -10.41 8.07
C VAL A 154 2.53 -10.93 8.52
N ASP A 155 1.46 -10.37 7.97
CA ASP A 155 0.07 -10.71 8.30
C ASP A 155 -0.32 -12.12 7.82
N TYR A 156 0.23 -12.56 6.68
CA TYR A 156 0.02 -13.92 6.17
C TYR A 156 0.80 -15.01 6.92
N ALA A 157 1.85 -14.66 7.69
CA ALA A 157 2.52 -15.62 8.57
C ALA A 157 1.60 -16.10 9.72
N GLY A 158 0.48 -15.40 9.97
CA GLY A 158 -0.51 -15.72 11.00
C GLY A 158 -1.89 -16.18 10.50
N GLY A 159 -2.09 -16.34 9.18
CA GLY A 159 -3.28 -16.96 8.60
C GLY A 159 -4.61 -16.21 8.80
N LYS A 160 -4.63 -14.87 8.81
CA LYS A 160 -5.89 -14.11 8.98
C LYS A 160 -6.29 -13.28 7.76
N SER A 161 -7.61 -13.22 7.61
CA SER A 161 -8.52 -12.35 6.83
C SER A 161 -8.03 -10.90 6.58
N PRO A 162 -8.70 -10.08 5.73
CA PRO A 162 -8.13 -8.94 5.00
C PRO A 162 -7.15 -8.09 5.80
N VAL A 163 -6.04 -7.77 5.14
CA VAL A 163 -4.88 -7.20 5.80
C VAL A 163 -5.15 -5.77 6.24
N ILE A 164 -5.09 -5.52 7.55
CA ILE A 164 -5.09 -4.17 8.14
C ILE A 164 -3.63 -3.74 8.27
N VAL A 165 -3.27 -2.61 7.69
CA VAL A 165 -1.90 -2.12 7.75
C VAL A 165 -1.59 -1.62 9.16
N ASP A 166 -0.52 -2.16 9.76
CA ASP A 166 -0.08 -1.81 11.11
C ASP A 166 0.36 -0.33 11.20
N THR A 167 -0.36 0.45 12.02
CA THR A 167 -0.07 1.87 12.33
C THR A 167 0.51 2.07 13.72
N SER A 168 0.81 1.01 14.47
CA SER A 168 1.25 1.09 15.88
C SER A 168 2.66 1.68 16.10
N ALA A 169 3.28 2.30 15.08
CA ALA A 169 4.53 3.03 15.22
C ALA A 169 4.29 4.45 15.75
N ILE A 170 4.28 4.57 17.08
CA ILE A 170 4.63 5.75 17.91
C ILE A 170 3.96 7.08 17.53
N ILE A 171 2.95 7.45 18.33
CA ILE A 171 2.57 8.85 18.57
C ILE A 171 3.75 9.52 19.29
N ILE A 172 4.41 10.48 18.63
CA ILE A 172 5.25 11.49 19.30
C ILE A 172 4.51 12.82 19.19
#